data_AF-A0A951DQ27-F1
#
_entry.id   AF-A0A951DQ27-F1
#
_cell.length_a   1.000
_cell.length_b   1.000
_cell.length_c   1.000
_cell.angle_alpha   90.00
_cell.angle_beta   90.00
_cell.angle_gamma   90.00
#
_symmetry.space_group_name_H-M   'P 1'
#
loop_
_entity.id
_entity.type
_entity.pdbx_description
1 polymer ?
#
loop_
_entity_poly.entity_id
_entity_poly.type
_entity_poly.pdbx_seq_one_letter_code
_entity_poly.pdbx_strand_id
1 'polypeptide(L)'
;MQLVLGEPPTGLRRPVLLAGFGGWGDAGSAASIALRHLLGDVAPPATAMLDPSACYDFTVARPMSTRSPDGRHWSLEYPKVAFYPVALPAAERDLLILLGPEPHFRWPELAPAIMSYARAAGVQSMLTLGAYIGPVTHKNAPVVRRTLDNALGERLAELSLQDTDYEGPTAFVTALLHAAAASGLSAASLWVATPPYLQAGNPVAALALLETASKVTQLPLEMERLREVANSFLHDVEAALEEHPELAEQLKEMLEAEEEDEDDDVFDQQSHARWPRAPDPDRPPPDAPPGLPSGKSLVEAVEKYLKQARGDDGAPPRGPAV
;
A
#
# COMPACT_ATOMS: atom_id res chain seq x y z
N MET A 1 1.37 -17.59 24.35
CA MET A 1 1.53 -16.12 24.37
C MET A 1 0.37 -15.54 23.58
N GLN A 2 -0.63 -14.97 24.26
CA GLN A 2 -1.84 -14.45 23.61
C GLN A 2 -1.47 -13.17 22.84
N LEU A 3 -1.93 -13.07 21.60
CA LEU A 3 -1.98 -11.79 20.90
C LEU A 3 -2.94 -10.91 21.70
N VAL A 4 -2.44 -9.83 22.31
CA VAL A 4 -3.27 -8.92 23.12
C VAL A 4 -4.10 -8.05 22.18
N LEU A 5 -5.02 -8.67 21.47
CA LEU A 5 -6.11 -7.96 20.83
C LEU A 5 -7.07 -7.59 21.97
N GLY A 6 -7.29 -6.29 22.17
CA GLY A 6 -8.23 -5.79 23.17
C GLY A 6 -9.66 -6.28 22.92
N GLU A 7 -10.65 -5.70 23.58
CA GLU A 7 -12.04 -6.06 23.31
C GLU A 7 -12.48 -5.55 21.92
N PRO A 8 -13.18 -6.37 21.11
CA PRO A 8 -13.78 -5.90 19.86
C PRO A 8 -14.73 -4.73 20.11
N PRO A 9 -14.75 -3.69 19.27
CA PRO A 9 -15.70 -2.59 19.41
C PRO A 9 -17.13 -3.12 19.32
N THR A 10 -18.01 -2.58 20.16
CA THR A 10 -19.45 -2.80 20.07
C THR A 10 -20.11 -1.60 19.39
N GLY A 11 -21.24 -1.84 18.71
CA GLY A 11 -22.05 -0.78 18.11
C GLY A 11 -21.72 -0.41 16.65
N LEU A 12 -20.75 -1.04 16.01
CA LEU A 12 -20.53 -0.89 14.56
C LEU A 12 -21.64 -1.59 13.75
N ARG A 13 -22.16 -0.92 12.74
CA ARG A 13 -23.20 -1.43 11.84
C ARG A 13 -22.54 -2.19 10.69
N ARG A 14 -22.58 -3.53 10.73
CA ARG A 14 -22.12 -4.42 9.62
C ARG A 14 -20.78 -3.99 8.99
N PRO A 15 -19.72 -3.75 9.78
CA PRO A 15 -18.54 -3.04 9.30
C PRO A 15 -17.82 -3.73 8.13
N VAL A 16 -17.18 -2.93 7.29
CA VAL A 16 -16.14 -3.38 6.35
C VAL A 16 -14.78 -3.22 7.03
N LEU A 17 -13.94 -4.25 6.97
CA LEU A 17 -12.53 -4.13 7.36
C LEU A 17 -11.74 -3.54 6.19
N LEU A 18 -11.17 -2.35 6.36
CA LEU A 18 -10.14 -1.82 5.45
C LEU A 18 -8.78 -2.01 6.10
N ALA A 19 -7.86 -2.70 5.44
CA ALA A 19 -6.56 -3.04 5.99
C ALA A 19 -5.43 -2.62 5.07
N GLY A 20 -4.37 -2.04 5.62
CA GLY A 20 -3.20 -1.60 4.86
C GLY A 20 -1.99 -1.52 5.77
N PHE A 21 -0.83 -1.83 5.21
CA PHE A 21 0.41 -1.93 5.96
C PHE A 21 1.48 -1.15 5.24
N GLY A 22 2.20 -0.29 5.96
CA GLY A 22 3.42 0.31 5.42
C GLY A 22 4.51 -0.73 5.22
N GLY A 23 5.52 -0.43 4.41
CA GLY A 23 6.63 -1.34 4.12
C GLY A 23 6.66 -1.72 2.65
N TRP A 24 7.01 -2.98 2.36
CA TRP A 24 7.30 -3.44 1.00
C TRP A 24 6.09 -3.33 0.06
N GLY A 25 4.90 -3.67 0.54
CA GLY A 25 3.66 -3.63 -0.24
C GLY A 25 2.96 -2.27 -0.30
N ASP A 26 3.64 -1.17 0.02
CA ASP A 26 3.06 0.18 0.10
C ASP A 26 3.92 1.22 -0.60
N ALA A 27 4.19 0.98 -1.89
CA ALA A 27 4.92 1.91 -2.73
C ALA A 27 4.27 3.31 -2.71
N GLY A 28 5.12 4.34 -2.57
CA GLY A 28 4.67 5.72 -2.37
C GLY A 28 3.79 5.93 -1.12
N SER A 29 3.81 5.02 -0.15
CA SER A 29 2.93 5.05 1.03
C SER A 29 1.44 5.18 0.69
N ALA A 30 1.00 4.76 -0.51
CA ALA A 30 -0.33 5.03 -1.02
C ALA A 30 -1.45 4.44 -0.15
N ALA A 31 -1.32 3.19 0.29
CA ALA A 31 -2.28 2.54 1.18
C ALA A 31 -2.25 3.18 2.57
N SER A 32 -1.07 3.50 3.10
CA SER A 32 -0.94 4.21 4.37
C SER A 32 -1.59 5.61 4.34
N ILE A 33 -1.38 6.38 3.28
CA ILE A 33 -1.98 7.71 3.09
C ILE A 33 -3.50 7.58 2.99
N ALA A 34 -3.99 6.64 2.18
CA ALA A 34 -5.42 6.39 2.00
C ALA A 34 -6.13 6.08 3.33
N LEU A 35 -5.60 5.15 4.13
CA LEU A 35 -6.23 4.77 5.40
C LEU A 35 -6.07 5.86 6.47
N ARG A 36 -4.93 6.57 6.52
CA ARG A 36 -4.76 7.72 7.44
C ARG A 36 -5.72 8.85 7.09
N HIS A 37 -5.97 9.09 5.81
CA HIS A 37 -6.95 10.10 5.39
C HIS A 37 -8.34 9.81 5.96
N LEU A 38 -8.80 8.57 5.90
CA LEU A 38 -10.08 8.15 6.48
C LEU A 38 -10.14 8.24 8.01
N LEU A 39 -8.99 8.15 8.70
CA LEU A 39 -8.90 8.36 10.15
C LEU A 39 -8.94 9.84 10.54
N GLY A 40 -8.69 10.75 9.59
CA GLY A 40 -8.61 12.19 9.82
C GLY A 40 -7.32 12.63 10.53
N ASP A 41 -7.22 13.94 10.81
CA ASP A 41 -6.04 14.51 11.48
C ASP A 41 -5.87 13.98 12.91
N VAL A 42 -6.99 13.63 13.56
CA VAL A 42 -7.01 13.01 14.88
C VAL A 42 -7.69 11.66 14.75
N ALA A 43 -6.87 10.60 14.70
CA ALA A 43 -7.38 9.25 14.63
C ALA A 43 -8.27 8.93 15.85
N PRO A 44 -9.39 8.20 15.65
CA PRO A 44 -10.17 7.70 16.75
C PRO A 44 -9.30 6.79 17.66
N PRO A 45 -9.69 6.60 18.93
CA PRO A 45 -8.99 5.66 19.80
C PRO A 45 -8.97 4.25 19.21
N ALA A 46 -7.80 3.63 19.21
CA ALA A 46 -7.68 2.24 18.79
C ALA A 46 -8.43 1.31 19.75
N THR A 47 -9.16 0.33 19.21
CA THR A 47 -9.90 -0.67 20.00
C THR A 47 -9.03 -1.87 20.37
N ALA A 48 -8.04 -2.16 19.53
CA ALA A 48 -7.04 -3.19 19.77
C ALA A 48 -5.76 -2.85 19.02
N MET A 49 -4.64 -3.40 19.49
CA MET A 49 -3.36 -3.35 18.80
C MET A 49 -2.67 -4.71 18.89
N LEU A 50 -1.83 -5.03 17.93
CA LEU A 50 -0.96 -6.20 18.05
C LEU A 50 0.14 -5.92 19.10
N ASP A 51 0.50 -6.94 19.87
CA ASP A 51 1.67 -6.87 20.75
C ASP A 51 2.93 -6.72 19.89
N PRO A 52 3.64 -5.58 19.96
CA PRO A 52 4.79 -5.33 19.10
C PRO A 52 5.93 -6.31 19.34
N SER A 53 6.08 -6.83 20.56
CA SER A 53 7.13 -7.80 20.90
C SER A 53 6.88 -9.17 20.26
N ALA A 54 5.64 -9.45 19.87
CA ALA A 54 5.24 -10.69 19.24
C ALA A 54 5.38 -10.66 17.71
N CYS A 55 5.52 -9.47 17.10
CA CYS A 55 5.43 -9.32 15.66
C CYS A 55 6.52 -8.47 14.99
N TYR A 56 7.38 -7.77 15.74
CA TYR A 56 8.45 -6.94 15.15
C TYR A 56 9.86 -7.28 15.63
N ASP A 57 10.79 -7.33 14.68
CA ASP A 57 12.20 -7.07 14.93
C ASP A 57 12.43 -5.58 15.27
N PHE A 58 12.82 -5.27 16.51
CA PHE A 58 13.12 -3.90 16.93
C PHE A 58 14.48 -3.38 16.45
N THR A 59 15.30 -4.23 15.84
CA THR A 59 16.53 -3.80 15.17
C THR A 59 16.26 -3.27 13.75
N VAL A 60 15.18 -3.75 13.13
CA VAL A 60 14.65 -3.27 11.84
C VAL A 60 13.66 -2.13 12.06
N ALA A 61 12.55 -2.38 12.77
CA ALA A 61 11.56 -1.36 13.11
C ALA A 61 11.87 -0.78 14.50
N ARG A 62 12.81 0.17 14.53
CA ARG A 62 13.31 0.76 15.78
C ARG A 62 12.22 1.56 16.52
N PRO A 63 12.08 1.39 17.84
CA PRO A 63 11.23 2.26 18.65
C PRO A 63 11.74 3.70 18.63
N MET A 64 10.81 4.65 18.62
CA MET A 64 11.09 6.07 18.59
C MET A 64 11.09 6.65 20.00
N SER A 65 12.19 7.31 20.39
CA SER A 65 12.23 8.10 21.62
C SER A 65 11.70 9.50 21.33
N THR A 66 10.55 9.83 21.90
CA THR A 66 9.89 11.13 21.73
C THR A 66 9.96 11.92 23.04
N ARG A 67 10.04 13.24 22.93
CA ARG A 67 10.05 14.14 24.08
C ARG A 67 8.77 14.97 24.07
N SER A 68 8.11 15.07 25.21
CA SER A 68 6.91 15.88 25.36
C SER A 68 7.17 17.34 24.97
N PRO A 69 6.16 18.07 24.48
CA PRO A 69 6.34 19.47 24.07
C PRO A 69 6.86 20.40 25.19
N ASP A 70 6.54 20.09 26.44
CA ASP A 70 7.05 20.81 27.62
C ASP A 70 8.51 20.47 27.97
N GLY A 71 9.10 19.50 27.27
CA GLY A 71 10.47 19.05 27.45
C GLY A 71 10.71 18.22 28.71
N ARG A 72 9.68 17.82 29.47
CA ARG A 72 9.86 17.21 30.80
C ARG A 72 9.78 15.68 30.80
N HIS A 73 9.12 15.11 29.80
CA HIS A 73 8.85 13.68 29.75
C HIS A 73 9.42 13.09 28.47
N TRP A 74 9.97 11.89 28.61
CA TRP A 74 10.37 11.05 27.49
C TRP A 74 9.39 9.89 27.37
N SER A 75 9.00 9.58 26.15
CA SER A 75 8.19 8.41 25.79
C SER A 75 8.97 7.55 24.81
N LEU A 76 8.76 6.25 24.90
CA LEU A 76 9.29 5.29 23.94
C LEU A 76 8.11 4.69 23.17
N GLU A 77 8.05 4.94 21.88
CA GLU A 77 6.97 4.53 21.00
C GLU A 77 7.41 3.37 20.12
N TYR A 78 6.78 2.22 20.31
CA TYR A 78 7.02 1.02 19.51
C TYR A 78 6.20 1.05 18.21
N PRO A 79 6.67 0.36 17.14
CA PRO A 79 5.84 0.12 15.96
C PRO A 79 4.54 -0.58 16.36
N LYS A 80 3.41 -0.15 15.80
CA LYS A 80 2.09 -0.69 16.16
C LYS A 80 1.20 -0.88 14.95
N VAL A 81 0.60 -2.06 14.85
CA VAL A 81 -0.60 -2.29 14.04
C VAL A 81 -1.81 -2.20 14.96
N ALA A 82 -2.80 -1.40 14.59
CA ALA A 82 -3.97 -1.16 15.41
C ALA A 82 -5.28 -1.12 14.61
N PHE A 83 -6.37 -1.43 15.31
CA PHE A 83 -7.74 -1.37 14.81
C PHE A 83 -8.41 -0.08 15.23
N TYR A 84 -9.07 0.59 14.29
CA TYR A 84 -9.70 1.88 14.48
C TYR A 84 -11.15 1.82 13.97
N PRO A 85 -12.15 1.98 14.85
CA PRO A 85 -13.54 2.03 14.43
C PRO A 85 -13.84 3.40 13.80
N VAL A 86 -14.49 3.41 12.64
CA VAL A 86 -14.93 4.66 11.98
C VAL A 86 -16.40 4.53 11.62
N ALA A 87 -17.23 5.34 12.29
CA ALA A 87 -18.65 5.42 12.00
C ALA A 87 -18.89 6.24 10.73
N LEU A 88 -19.80 5.78 9.87
CA LEU A 88 -20.22 6.48 8.66
C LEU A 88 -21.72 6.84 8.76
N PRO A 89 -22.10 7.96 9.38
CA PRO A 89 -23.51 8.27 9.68
C PRO A 89 -24.43 8.27 8.46
N ALA A 90 -23.91 8.66 7.29
CA ALA A 90 -24.63 8.70 6.03
C ALA A 90 -24.68 7.34 5.28
N ALA A 91 -24.14 6.27 5.88
CA ALA A 91 -24.07 4.95 5.28
C ALA A 91 -24.73 3.86 6.13
N GLU A 92 -25.08 2.77 5.46
CA GLU A 92 -25.68 1.56 6.02
C GLU A 92 -24.68 0.65 6.76
N ARG A 93 -23.39 0.91 6.57
CA ARG A 93 -22.28 0.15 7.15
C ARG A 93 -21.20 1.10 7.65
N ASP A 94 -20.53 0.69 8.71
CA ASP A 94 -19.37 1.40 9.26
C ASP A 94 -18.06 0.78 8.75
N LEU A 95 -16.92 1.34 9.16
CA LEU A 95 -15.60 0.80 8.87
C LEU A 95 -14.91 0.34 10.15
N LEU A 96 -14.09 -0.68 9.99
CA LEU A 96 -13.02 -1.01 10.91
C LEU A 96 -11.72 -0.89 10.13
N ILE A 97 -10.84 0.04 10.49
CA ILE A 97 -9.57 0.25 9.80
C ILE A 97 -8.46 -0.47 10.56
N LEU A 98 -7.68 -1.29 9.87
CA LEU A 98 -6.47 -1.92 10.38
C LEU A 98 -5.26 -1.28 9.71
N LEU A 99 -4.42 -0.61 10.50
CA LEU A 99 -3.29 0.15 9.98
C LEU A 99 -2.07 0.04 10.89
N GLY A 100 -0.90 -0.09 10.26
CA GLY A 100 0.41 -0.03 10.92
C GLY A 100 1.55 -0.42 9.98
N PRO A 101 2.80 -0.50 10.46
CA PRO A 101 3.87 -1.11 9.70
C PRO A 101 3.63 -2.61 9.56
N GLU A 102 4.04 -3.20 8.44
CA GLU A 102 3.93 -4.64 8.20
C GLU A 102 4.64 -5.47 9.28
N PRO A 103 3.96 -6.47 9.90
CA PRO A 103 4.60 -7.38 10.85
C PRO A 103 5.81 -8.11 10.24
N HIS A 104 6.88 -8.28 10.99
CA HIS A 104 8.08 -9.02 10.54
C HIS A 104 7.95 -10.54 10.71
N PHE A 105 7.23 -11.00 11.72
CA PHE A 105 7.18 -12.41 12.08
C PHE A 105 5.76 -12.92 12.31
N ARG A 106 5.62 -14.25 12.38
CA ARG A 106 4.42 -14.94 12.86
C ARG A 106 3.14 -14.68 12.06
N TRP A 107 3.26 -14.44 10.76
CA TRP A 107 2.11 -14.27 9.87
C TRP A 107 1.08 -15.41 9.96
N PRO A 108 1.47 -16.70 10.04
CA PRO A 108 0.53 -17.81 10.16
C PRO A 108 -0.35 -17.75 11.42
N GLU A 109 0.10 -17.11 12.49
CA GLU A 109 -0.69 -16.93 13.71
C GLU A 109 -1.39 -15.57 13.77
N LEU A 110 -0.76 -14.52 13.23
CA LEU A 110 -1.32 -13.17 13.23
C LEU A 110 -2.55 -13.06 12.34
N ALA A 111 -2.49 -13.56 11.10
CA ALA A 111 -3.58 -13.39 10.15
C ALA A 111 -4.90 -14.04 10.63
N PRO A 112 -4.92 -15.30 11.11
CA PRO A 112 -6.13 -15.90 11.69
C PRO A 112 -6.63 -15.18 12.94
N ALA A 113 -5.74 -14.65 13.79
CA ALA A 113 -6.14 -13.92 14.99
C ALA A 113 -6.79 -12.57 14.65
N ILE A 114 -6.24 -11.84 13.68
CA ILE A 114 -6.82 -10.61 13.15
C ILE A 114 -8.21 -10.89 12.55
N MET A 115 -8.38 -11.95 11.76
CA MET A 115 -9.69 -12.34 11.23
C MET A 115 -10.66 -12.74 12.34
N SER A 116 -10.20 -13.44 13.38
CA SER A 116 -11.03 -13.80 14.53
C SER A 116 -11.54 -12.56 15.26
N TYR A 117 -10.67 -11.56 15.47
CA TYR A 117 -11.04 -10.27 16.04
C TYR A 117 -12.03 -9.51 15.16
N ALA A 118 -11.77 -9.43 13.86
CA ALA A 118 -12.65 -8.76 12.90
C ALA A 118 -14.06 -9.37 12.89
N ARG A 119 -14.16 -10.71 12.91
CA ARG A 119 -15.45 -11.41 13.02
C ARG A 119 -16.16 -11.11 14.34
N ALA A 120 -15.44 -11.09 15.45
CA ALA A 120 -16.01 -10.72 16.75
C ALA A 120 -16.50 -9.26 16.80
N ALA A 121 -15.88 -8.37 16.01
CA ALA A 121 -16.33 -6.99 15.80
C ALA A 121 -17.51 -6.85 14.81
N GLY A 122 -18.03 -7.97 14.26
CA GLY A 122 -19.16 -7.97 13.34
C GLY A 122 -18.81 -7.64 11.88
N VAL A 123 -17.52 -7.67 11.50
CA VAL A 123 -17.08 -7.43 10.12
C VAL A 123 -17.71 -8.43 9.17
N GLN A 124 -18.25 -7.94 8.04
CA GLN A 124 -18.90 -8.77 7.02
C GLN A 124 -18.08 -8.97 5.76
N SER A 125 -17.11 -8.09 5.49
CA SER A 125 -16.20 -8.19 4.34
C SER A 125 -14.90 -7.45 4.62
N MET A 126 -13.83 -7.79 3.91
CA MET A 126 -12.53 -7.12 4.00
C MET A 126 -12.05 -6.62 2.64
N LEU A 127 -11.45 -5.43 2.62
CA LEU A 127 -10.58 -4.99 1.55
C LEU A 127 -9.19 -4.69 2.11
N THR A 128 -8.16 -5.28 1.51
CA THR A 128 -6.79 -4.84 1.76
C THR A 128 -6.35 -3.86 0.68
N LEU A 129 -5.56 -2.86 1.07
CA LEU A 129 -4.98 -1.86 0.18
C LEU A 129 -3.46 -2.04 0.17
N GLY A 130 -2.88 -2.02 -1.02
CA GLY A 130 -1.44 -2.07 -1.26
C GLY A 130 -1.05 -1.25 -2.48
N ALA A 131 0.25 -1.11 -2.70
CA ALA A 131 0.82 -0.41 -3.83
C ALA A 131 2.14 -1.04 -4.25
N TYR A 132 2.43 -1.00 -5.53
CA TYR A 132 3.65 -1.54 -6.13
C TYR A 132 4.27 -0.54 -7.10
N ILE A 133 5.53 -0.74 -7.44
CA ILE A 133 6.21 0.04 -8.48
C ILE A 133 5.93 -0.63 -9.83
N GLY A 134 5.40 0.13 -10.78
CA GLY A 134 5.07 -0.37 -12.12
C GLY A 134 5.36 0.65 -13.22
N PRO A 135 5.25 0.24 -14.50
CA PRO A 135 5.53 1.05 -15.68
C PRO A 135 4.38 2.05 -15.93
N VAL A 136 4.24 3.02 -15.04
CA VAL A 136 3.16 4.02 -15.10
C VAL A 136 3.72 5.42 -14.93
N THR A 137 2.92 6.41 -15.32
CA THR A 137 3.27 7.82 -15.14
C THR A 137 2.65 8.39 -13.88
N HIS A 138 3.12 9.54 -13.40
CA HIS A 138 2.53 10.27 -12.28
C HIS A 138 1.08 10.71 -12.55
N LYS A 139 0.59 10.63 -13.79
CA LYS A 139 -0.78 10.94 -14.20
C LYS A 139 -1.71 9.73 -14.21
N ASN A 140 -1.17 8.52 -14.12
CA ASN A 140 -1.94 7.28 -14.19
C ASN A 140 -1.65 6.41 -12.95
N ALA A 141 -2.72 6.00 -12.26
CA ALA A 141 -2.64 5.15 -11.07
C ALA A 141 -3.62 3.97 -11.21
N PRO A 142 -3.34 3.02 -12.12
CA PRO A 142 -4.22 1.88 -12.33
C PRO A 142 -4.28 1.01 -11.07
N VAL A 143 -5.48 0.51 -10.76
CA VAL A 143 -5.73 -0.37 -9.62
C VAL A 143 -6.10 -1.75 -10.14
N VAL A 144 -5.31 -2.75 -9.75
CA VAL A 144 -5.60 -4.16 -9.97
C VAL A 144 -6.15 -4.77 -8.69
N ARG A 145 -6.72 -5.97 -8.82
CA ARG A 145 -7.32 -6.69 -7.70
C ARG A 145 -6.80 -8.12 -7.59
N ARG A 146 -6.98 -8.71 -6.41
CA ARG A 146 -6.90 -10.16 -6.16
C ARG A 146 -8.01 -10.59 -5.20
N THR A 147 -8.65 -11.72 -5.45
CA THR A 147 -9.65 -12.31 -4.55
C THR A 147 -9.58 -13.83 -4.61
N LEU A 148 -9.91 -14.49 -3.49
CA LEU A 148 -10.09 -15.95 -3.41
C LEU A 148 -11.57 -16.36 -3.39
N ASP A 149 -12.47 -15.38 -3.48
CA ASP A 149 -13.91 -15.53 -3.54
C ASP A 149 -14.38 -15.31 -4.98
N ASN A 150 -14.85 -16.39 -5.63
CA ASN A 150 -15.29 -16.38 -7.03
C ASN A 150 -16.48 -15.43 -7.26
N ALA A 151 -17.46 -15.42 -6.34
CA ALA A 151 -18.65 -14.59 -6.48
C ALA A 151 -18.29 -13.10 -6.31
N LEU A 152 -17.33 -12.79 -5.43
CA LEU A 152 -16.77 -11.45 -5.36
C LEU A 152 -15.97 -11.12 -6.63
N GLY A 153 -15.21 -12.08 -7.18
CA GLY A 153 -14.45 -11.91 -8.41
C GLY A 153 -15.29 -11.48 -9.61
N GLU A 154 -16.45 -12.11 -9.81
CA GLU A 154 -17.42 -11.73 -10.85
C GLU A 154 -17.90 -10.29 -10.67
N ARG A 155 -18.28 -9.91 -9.44
CA ARG A 155 -18.71 -8.54 -9.12
C ARG A 155 -17.62 -7.49 -9.32
N LEU A 156 -16.37 -7.84 -9.04
CA LEU A 156 -15.24 -6.91 -9.26
C LEU A 156 -14.91 -6.78 -10.75
N ALA A 157 -15.13 -7.82 -11.56
CA ALA A 157 -14.97 -7.76 -13.00
C ALA A 157 -16.00 -6.80 -13.65
N GLU A 158 -17.22 -6.73 -13.13
CA GLU A 158 -18.23 -5.74 -13.55
C GLU A 158 -17.80 -4.29 -13.31
N LEU A 159 -16.88 -4.06 -12.36
CA LEU A 159 -16.26 -2.75 -12.09
C LEU A 159 -15.01 -2.49 -12.95
N SER A 160 -14.73 -3.36 -13.93
CA SER A 160 -13.53 -3.32 -14.78
C SER A 160 -12.21 -3.37 -14.00
N LEU A 161 -12.22 -3.98 -12.80
CA LEU A 161 -10.99 -4.21 -12.02
C LEU A 161 -10.31 -5.48 -12.50
N GLN A 162 -9.15 -5.31 -13.12
CA GLN A 162 -8.33 -6.39 -13.64
C GLN A 162 -7.82 -7.29 -12.52
N ASP A 163 -7.86 -8.60 -12.75
CA ASP A 163 -7.24 -9.58 -11.85
C ASP A 163 -5.74 -9.64 -12.09
N THR A 164 -4.97 -9.85 -11.02
CA THR A 164 -3.52 -10.09 -11.15
C THR A 164 -3.20 -11.59 -11.17
N ASP A 165 -2.38 -12.00 -12.13
CA ASP A 165 -1.78 -13.33 -12.23
C ASP A 165 -0.40 -13.41 -11.52
N TYR A 166 -0.03 -12.41 -10.72
CA TYR A 166 1.29 -12.31 -10.10
C TYR A 166 1.67 -13.54 -9.24
N GLU A 167 2.84 -14.11 -9.50
CA GLU A 167 3.47 -15.14 -8.68
C GLU A 167 4.84 -14.66 -8.19
N GLY A 168 5.08 -14.70 -6.88
CA GLY A 168 6.35 -14.24 -6.30
C GLY A 168 6.27 -13.89 -4.82
N PRO A 169 7.31 -13.22 -4.28
CA PRO A 169 7.30 -12.64 -2.94
C PRO A 169 6.06 -11.81 -2.68
N THR A 170 5.55 -11.82 -1.45
CA THR A 170 4.27 -11.19 -1.15
C THR A 170 4.25 -10.47 0.18
N ALA A 171 3.29 -9.57 0.34
CA ALA A 171 3.04 -8.83 1.56
C ALA A 171 2.03 -9.56 2.47
N PHE A 172 2.00 -9.16 3.74
CA PHE A 172 1.14 -9.68 4.79
C PHE A 172 -0.35 -9.59 4.45
N VAL A 173 -0.76 -8.65 3.60
CA VAL A 173 -2.13 -8.55 3.07
C VAL A 173 -2.58 -9.83 2.35
N THR A 174 -1.66 -10.56 1.72
CA THR A 174 -1.94 -11.86 1.10
C THR A 174 -2.22 -12.92 2.16
N ALA A 175 -1.44 -12.94 3.25
CA ALA A 175 -1.72 -13.83 4.38
C ALA A 175 -3.10 -13.55 5.00
N LEU A 176 -3.51 -12.27 5.08
CA LEU A 176 -4.85 -11.88 5.50
C LEU A 176 -5.93 -12.37 4.54
N LEU A 177 -5.71 -12.28 3.23
CA LEU A 177 -6.66 -12.75 2.22
C LEU A 177 -6.93 -14.26 2.36
N HIS A 178 -5.88 -15.06 2.56
CA HIS A 178 -5.99 -16.50 2.83
C HIS A 178 -6.69 -16.79 4.16
N ALA A 179 -6.38 -16.05 5.23
CA ALA A 179 -7.05 -16.21 6.51
C ALA A 179 -8.54 -15.84 6.45
N ALA A 180 -8.88 -14.80 5.68
CA ALA A 180 -10.26 -14.39 5.45
C ALA A 180 -11.05 -15.50 4.75
N ALA A 181 -10.50 -16.04 3.64
CA ALA A 181 -11.09 -17.15 2.91
C ALA A 181 -11.29 -18.39 3.80
N ALA A 182 -10.27 -18.76 4.60
CA ALA A 182 -10.37 -19.88 5.54
C ALA A 182 -11.43 -19.68 6.64
N SER A 183 -11.75 -18.43 6.96
CA SER A 183 -12.80 -18.08 7.94
C SER A 183 -14.18 -17.85 7.32
N GLY A 184 -14.32 -17.99 5.99
CA GLY A 184 -15.55 -17.73 5.24
C GLY A 184 -15.91 -16.23 5.12
N LEU A 185 -14.94 -15.33 5.33
CA LEU A 185 -15.13 -13.90 5.16
C LEU A 185 -14.81 -13.48 3.72
N SER A 186 -15.79 -12.86 3.04
CA SER A 186 -15.58 -12.35 1.68
C SER A 186 -14.54 -11.22 1.69
N ALA A 187 -13.50 -11.35 0.87
CA ALA A 187 -12.35 -10.46 0.91
C ALA A 187 -11.68 -10.31 -0.45
N ALA A 188 -11.18 -9.11 -0.73
CA ALA A 188 -10.32 -8.82 -1.86
C ALA A 188 -9.15 -7.92 -1.45
N SER A 189 -8.12 -7.89 -2.28
CA SER A 189 -6.97 -7.02 -2.18
C SER A 189 -6.93 -6.09 -3.39
N LEU A 190 -6.70 -4.81 -3.17
CA LEU A 190 -6.54 -3.78 -4.19
C LEU A 190 -5.10 -3.30 -4.19
N TRP A 191 -4.49 -3.24 -5.37
CA TRP A 191 -3.10 -2.84 -5.55
C TRP A 191 -3.02 -1.74 -6.60
N VAL A 192 -2.45 -0.60 -6.24
CA VAL A 192 -2.24 0.52 -7.17
C VAL A 192 -0.81 0.54 -7.68
N ALA A 193 -0.63 0.76 -8.98
CA ALA A 193 0.69 0.98 -9.55
C ALA A 193 1.19 2.39 -9.24
N THR A 194 2.47 2.51 -8.96
CA THR A 194 3.16 3.78 -8.73
C THR A 194 4.38 3.89 -9.64
N PRO A 195 4.67 5.08 -10.18
CA PRO A 195 5.85 5.28 -11.00
C PRO A 195 7.13 5.06 -10.20
N PRO A 196 8.18 4.49 -10.81
CA PRO A 196 9.42 4.13 -10.10
C PRO A 196 10.19 5.35 -9.56
N TYR A 197 9.97 6.52 -10.15
CA TYR A 197 10.60 7.79 -9.77
C TYR A 197 9.86 8.54 -8.66
N LEU A 198 8.63 8.14 -8.28
CA LEU A 198 7.88 8.72 -7.15
C LEU A 198 7.87 7.77 -5.96
N GLN A 199 9.03 7.61 -5.30
CA GLN A 199 9.15 6.74 -4.13
C GLN A 199 8.72 7.41 -2.80
N ALA A 200 8.46 8.72 -2.81
CA ALA A 200 7.90 9.44 -1.68
C ALA A 200 6.36 9.33 -1.64
N GLY A 201 5.71 9.98 -0.68
CA GLY A 201 4.25 9.94 -0.53
C GLY A 201 3.50 10.29 -1.84
N ASN A 202 2.66 9.36 -2.34
CA ASN A 202 1.94 9.50 -3.59
C ASN A 202 0.41 9.63 -3.32
N PRO A 203 -0.11 10.86 -3.18
CA PRO A 203 -1.53 11.10 -2.92
C PRO A 203 -2.43 10.74 -4.11
N VAL A 204 -1.91 10.72 -5.34
CA VAL A 204 -2.67 10.31 -6.54
C VAL A 204 -3.00 8.82 -6.46
N ALA A 205 -2.00 8.00 -6.12
CA ALA A 205 -2.19 6.57 -5.91
C ALA A 205 -3.11 6.27 -4.71
N ALA A 206 -2.95 7.03 -3.62
CA ALA A 206 -3.84 6.91 -2.46
C ALA A 206 -5.29 7.24 -2.80
N LEU A 207 -5.52 8.29 -3.60
CA LEU A 207 -6.85 8.67 -4.07
C LEU A 207 -7.47 7.57 -4.94
N ALA A 208 -6.70 7.02 -5.89
CA ALA A 208 -7.16 5.93 -6.76
C ALA A 208 -7.58 4.68 -5.96
N LEU A 209 -6.84 4.34 -4.90
CA LEU A 209 -7.21 3.27 -3.96
C LEU A 209 -8.53 3.56 -3.26
N LEU A 210 -8.73 4.77 -2.72
CA LEU A 210 -9.97 5.14 -2.03
C LEU A 210 -11.18 5.21 -2.97
N GLU A 211 -11.01 5.75 -4.18
CA GLU A 211 -12.06 5.79 -5.19
C GLU A 211 -12.49 4.37 -5.59
N THR A 212 -11.52 3.47 -5.78
CA THR A 212 -11.79 2.06 -6.06
C THR A 212 -12.45 1.36 -4.85
N ALA A 213 -11.93 1.58 -3.64
CA ALA A 213 -12.49 1.01 -2.42
C ALA A 213 -13.93 1.49 -2.18
N SER A 214 -14.23 2.76 -2.44
CA SER A 214 -15.58 3.32 -2.36
C SER A 214 -16.52 2.63 -3.36
N LYS A 215 -16.09 2.42 -4.62
CA LYS A 215 -16.87 1.69 -5.63
C LYS A 215 -17.17 0.24 -5.20
N VAL A 216 -16.14 -0.47 -4.72
CA VAL A 216 -16.27 -1.88 -4.32
C VAL A 216 -17.14 -2.05 -3.07
N THR A 217 -16.95 -1.20 -2.06
CA THR A 217 -17.71 -1.27 -0.80
C THR A 217 -19.09 -0.65 -0.88
N GLN A 218 -19.32 0.19 -1.90
CA GLN A 218 -20.49 1.06 -2.04
C GLN A 218 -20.68 2.01 -0.84
N LEU A 219 -19.57 2.42 -0.22
CA LEU A 219 -19.57 3.35 0.90
C LEU A 219 -19.14 4.75 0.47
N PRO A 220 -19.80 5.81 0.99
CA PRO A 220 -19.43 7.19 0.71
C PRO A 220 -18.19 7.58 1.53
N LEU A 221 -17.01 7.26 1.00
CA LEU A 221 -15.74 7.65 1.63
C LEU A 221 -15.47 9.14 1.35
N GLU A 222 -15.11 9.89 2.39
CA GLU A 222 -14.65 11.29 2.24
C GLU A 222 -13.28 11.28 1.56
N MET A 223 -13.11 12.09 0.52
CA MET A 223 -11.93 12.10 -0.35
C MET A 223 -11.59 13.48 -0.89
N GLU A 224 -12.36 14.52 -0.55
CA GLU A 224 -12.25 15.84 -1.20
C GLU A 224 -10.92 16.51 -0.85
N ARG A 225 -10.55 16.51 0.43
CA ARG A 225 -9.24 17.03 0.85
C ARG A 225 -8.09 16.21 0.26
N LEU A 226 -8.24 14.89 0.11
CA LEU A 226 -7.21 14.08 -0.55
C LEU A 226 -7.08 14.41 -2.04
N ARG A 227 -8.21 14.70 -2.71
CA ARG A 227 -8.24 15.14 -4.11
C ARG A 227 -7.56 16.49 -4.30
N GLU A 228 -7.79 17.45 -3.42
CA GLU A 228 -7.06 18.72 -3.42
C GLU A 228 -5.54 18.51 -3.28
N VAL A 229 -5.11 17.65 -2.35
CA VAL A 229 -3.70 17.31 -2.15
C VAL A 229 -3.12 16.61 -3.38
N ALA A 230 -3.85 15.69 -4.01
CA ALA A 230 -3.42 15.00 -5.23
C ALA A 230 -3.25 15.98 -6.40
N ASN A 231 -4.18 16.94 -6.57
CA ASN A 231 -4.08 17.96 -7.61
C ASN A 231 -2.87 18.88 -7.40
N SER A 232 -2.63 19.32 -6.17
CA SER A 232 -1.44 20.14 -5.84
C SER A 232 -0.15 19.36 -6.11
N PHE A 233 -0.12 18.08 -5.73
CA PHE A 233 1.02 17.21 -5.98
C PHE A 233 1.33 17.07 -7.47
N LEU A 234 0.31 16.86 -8.31
CA LEU A 234 0.48 16.79 -9.76
C LEU A 234 1.08 18.07 -10.33
N HIS A 235 0.58 19.23 -9.88
CA HIS A 235 1.11 20.52 -10.30
C HIS A 235 2.59 20.69 -9.93
N ASP A 236 2.98 20.29 -8.71
CA ASP A 236 4.36 20.35 -8.26
C ASP A 236 5.28 19.42 -9.06
N VAL A 237 4.80 18.22 -9.42
CA VAL A 237 5.55 17.28 -10.27
C VAL A 237 5.73 17.83 -11.68
N GLU A 238 4.68 18.40 -12.27
CA GLU A 238 4.76 19.01 -13.61
C GLU A 238 5.73 20.19 -13.63
N ALA A 239 5.66 21.09 -12.65
CA ALA A 239 6.59 22.22 -12.53
C ALA A 239 8.05 21.74 -12.39
N ALA A 240 8.29 20.70 -11.58
CA ALA A 240 9.62 20.12 -11.42
C ALA A 240 10.17 19.51 -12.73
N LEU A 241 9.32 18.86 -13.53
CA LEU A 241 9.73 18.31 -14.82
C LEU A 241 10.00 19.40 -15.85
N GLU A 242 9.27 20.52 -15.82
CA GLU A 242 9.52 21.69 -16.67
C GLU A 242 10.85 22.38 -16.34
N GLU A 243 11.20 22.48 -15.06
CA GLU A 243 12.49 23.04 -14.60
C GLU A 243 13.70 22.14 -14.96
N HIS A 244 13.45 20.87 -15.26
CA HIS A 244 14.47 19.86 -15.54
C HIS A 244 14.15 19.03 -16.81
N PRO A 245 14.26 19.63 -18.02
CA PRO A 245 13.89 18.97 -19.28
C PRO A 245 14.61 17.64 -19.53
N GLU A 246 15.90 17.56 -19.18
CA GLU A 246 16.69 16.33 -19.22
C GLU A 246 16.15 15.19 -18.35
N LEU A 247 15.46 15.47 -17.23
CA LEU A 247 14.77 14.45 -16.43
C LEU A 247 13.48 13.98 -17.12
N ALA A 248 12.77 14.91 -17.76
CA ALA A 248 11.53 14.61 -18.48
C ALA A 248 11.81 13.76 -19.74
N GLU A 249 12.86 14.07 -20.50
CA GLU A 249 13.27 13.24 -21.66
C GLU A 249 13.68 11.84 -21.24
N GLN A 250 14.50 11.68 -20.19
CA GLN A 250 14.89 10.35 -19.69
C GLN A 250 13.70 9.53 -19.19
N LEU A 251 12.74 10.19 -18.54
CA LEU A 251 11.52 9.53 -18.12
C LEU A 251 10.69 9.05 -19.32
N LYS A 252 10.60 9.88 -20.35
CA LYS A 252 9.86 9.56 -21.57
C LYS A 252 10.50 8.38 -22.30
N GLU A 253 11.81 8.39 -22.50
CA GLU A 253 12.54 7.28 -23.15
C GLU A 253 12.36 5.96 -22.39
N MET A 254 12.36 6.00 -21.05
CA MET A 254 12.14 4.81 -20.22
C MET A 254 10.73 4.24 -20.37
N LEU A 255 9.70 5.10 -20.37
CA LEU A 255 8.31 4.67 -20.53
C LEU A 255 8.06 4.14 -21.95
N GLU A 256 8.65 4.76 -22.98
CA GLU A 256 8.57 4.28 -24.36
C GLU A 256 9.24 2.91 -24.51
N ALA A 257 10.38 2.67 -23.85
CA ALA A 257 11.03 1.36 -23.83
C ALA A 257 10.19 0.28 -23.10
N GLU A 258 9.52 0.65 -22.00
CA GLU A 258 8.61 -0.26 -21.29
C GLU A 258 7.36 -0.59 -22.14
N GLU A 259 6.81 0.38 -22.88
CA GLU A 259 5.71 0.17 -23.82
C GLU A 259 6.12 -0.71 -25.01
N GLU A 260 7.33 -0.53 -25.56
CA GLU A 260 7.87 -1.38 -26.64
C GLU A 260 8.09 -2.83 -26.20
N ASP A 261 8.57 -3.04 -24.97
CA ASP A 261 8.70 -4.38 -24.37
C ASP A 261 7.32 -5.04 -24.15
N GLU A 262 6.29 -4.26 -23.80
CA GLU A 262 4.91 -4.77 -23.70
C GLU A 262 4.33 -5.13 -25.08
N ASP A 263 4.58 -4.34 -26.13
CA ASP A 263 4.08 -4.55 -27.49
C ASP A 263 4.76 -5.74 -28.22
N ASP A 264 6.05 -5.98 -27.98
CA ASP A 264 6.76 -7.16 -28.52
C ASP A 264 6.25 -8.48 -27.91
N ASP A 265 5.73 -8.44 -26.67
CA ASP A 265 5.04 -9.56 -26.03
C ASP A 265 3.63 -9.80 -26.60
N VAL A 266 3.02 -8.86 -27.35
CA VAL A 266 1.67 -8.99 -27.96
C VAL A 266 1.66 -9.87 -29.23
N PHE A 267 2.80 -10.11 -29.86
CA PHE A 267 2.90 -11.00 -31.04
C PHE A 267 2.97 -12.50 -30.71
N ASP A 268 3.07 -12.88 -29.42
CA ASP A 268 2.78 -14.23 -28.96
C ASP A 268 1.37 -14.25 -28.35
N GLN A 269 0.42 -14.92 -28.99
CA GLN A 269 -0.95 -15.03 -28.48
C GLN A 269 -1.01 -16.00 -27.30
N GLN A 270 -0.38 -15.65 -26.15
CA GLN A 270 -0.49 -16.20 -24.79
C GLN A 270 0.60 -15.63 -23.84
N SER A 271 0.55 -14.35 -23.48
CA SER A 271 1.54 -13.71 -22.58
C SER A 271 0.86 -12.55 -21.83
N HIS A 272 0.45 -12.71 -20.57
CA HIS A 272 1.22 -12.64 -19.32
C HIS A 272 2.03 -11.34 -19.18
N ALA A 273 1.43 -10.34 -18.53
CA ALA A 273 2.12 -9.12 -18.13
C ALA A 273 3.31 -9.49 -17.24
N ARG A 274 4.53 -9.29 -17.75
CA ARG A 274 5.76 -9.70 -17.07
C ARG A 274 6.21 -8.58 -16.13
N TRP A 275 6.02 -8.81 -14.83
CA TRP A 275 6.42 -7.87 -13.78
C TRP A 275 7.95 -7.68 -13.73
N PRO A 276 8.45 -6.48 -13.35
CA PRO A 276 9.88 -6.25 -13.16
C PRO A 276 10.44 -7.20 -12.10
N ARG A 277 11.70 -7.64 -12.31
CA ARG A 277 12.39 -8.54 -11.37
C ARG A 277 12.36 -7.95 -9.96
N ALA A 278 12.00 -8.78 -8.99
CA ALA A 278 11.95 -8.40 -7.58
C ALA A 278 13.28 -7.75 -7.13
N PRO A 279 13.23 -6.70 -6.29
CA PRO A 279 14.43 -6.18 -5.62
C PRO A 279 15.10 -7.28 -4.80
N ASP A 280 16.42 -7.23 -4.71
CA ASP A 280 17.26 -8.14 -3.93
C ASP A 280 16.67 -8.36 -2.50
N PRO A 281 16.37 -9.62 -2.09
CA PRO A 281 15.84 -9.93 -0.76
C PRO A 281 16.77 -9.53 0.38
N ASP A 282 18.07 -9.31 0.12
CA ASP A 282 19.04 -8.84 1.10
C ASP A 282 19.07 -7.30 1.23
N ARG A 283 18.28 -6.57 0.43
CA ARG A 283 18.16 -5.11 0.51
C ARG A 283 17.15 -4.74 1.62
N PRO A 284 17.55 -3.94 2.63
CA PRO A 284 16.63 -3.50 3.67
C PRO A 284 15.48 -2.69 3.06
N PRO A 285 14.22 -2.87 3.54
CA PRO A 285 13.10 -2.11 3.05
C PRO A 285 13.34 -0.61 3.27
N PRO A 286 12.94 0.26 2.33
CA PRO A 286 13.09 1.71 2.51
C PRO A 286 12.31 2.15 3.75
N ASP A 287 12.95 2.94 4.61
CA ASP A 287 12.29 3.57 5.76
C ASP A 287 11.07 4.37 5.29
N ALA A 288 9.92 4.21 5.95
CA ALA A 288 8.73 5.00 5.66
C ALA A 288 9.04 6.49 5.96
N PRO A 289 9.03 7.40 4.96
CA PRO A 289 9.28 8.80 5.24
C PRO A 289 8.05 9.43 5.91
N PRO A 290 8.22 10.27 6.95
CA PRO A 290 7.13 11.05 7.50
C PRO A 290 6.88 12.29 6.62
N GLY A 291 5.62 12.51 6.25
CA GLY A 291 5.15 13.73 5.61
C GLY A 291 4.94 13.61 4.10
N LEU A 292 3.98 14.40 3.58
CA LEU A 292 3.78 14.57 2.15
C LEU A 292 5.06 15.15 1.53
N PRO A 293 5.50 14.68 0.35
CA PRO A 293 6.70 15.20 -0.29
C PRO A 293 6.52 16.66 -0.71
N SER A 294 7.61 17.41 -0.66
CA SER A 294 7.73 18.75 -1.25
C SER A 294 8.32 18.65 -2.67
N GLY A 295 8.13 19.67 -3.51
CA GLY A 295 8.72 19.74 -4.87
C GLY A 295 10.23 19.44 -4.92
N LYS A 296 10.99 19.90 -3.92
CA LYS A 296 12.44 19.60 -3.82
C LYS A 296 12.75 18.13 -3.58
N SER A 297 11.96 17.45 -2.74
CA SER A 297 12.14 16.01 -2.48
C SER A 297 11.76 15.13 -3.68
N LEU A 298 10.94 15.65 -4.61
CA LEU A 298 10.57 14.96 -5.85
C LEU A 298 11.72 14.97 -6.85
N VAL A 299 12.33 16.14 -7.08
CA VAL A 299 13.53 16.26 -7.93
C VAL A 299 14.67 15.38 -7.42
N GLU A 300 14.94 15.40 -6.11
CA GLU A 300 15.97 14.54 -5.51
C GLU A 300 15.66 13.04 -5.67
N ALA A 301 14.39 12.64 -5.56
CA ALA A 301 13.98 11.25 -5.76
C ALA A 301 14.17 10.79 -7.21
N VAL A 302 13.78 11.63 -8.18
CA VAL A 302 13.93 11.37 -9.62
C VAL A 302 15.42 11.30 -9.99
N GLU A 303 16.24 12.26 -9.56
CA GLU A 303 17.68 12.24 -9.82
C GLU A 303 18.36 11.01 -9.21
N LYS A 304 17.98 10.63 -7.99
CA LYS A 304 18.52 9.45 -7.31
C LYS A 304 18.15 8.17 -8.04
N TYR A 305 16.91 8.07 -8.52
CA TYR A 305 16.44 6.94 -9.30
C TYR A 305 17.22 6.80 -10.61
N LEU A 306 17.37 7.88 -11.38
CA LEU A 306 18.10 7.88 -12.65
C LEU A 306 19.60 7.56 -12.47
N LYS A 307 20.21 8.02 -11.38
CA LYS A 307 21.60 7.63 -11.01
C LYS A 307 21.72 6.14 -10.68
N GLN A 308 20.69 5.53 -10.08
CA GLN A 308 20.66 4.09 -9.79
C GLN A 308 20.40 3.25 -11.03
N ALA A 309 19.50 3.68 -11.93
CA ALA A 309 19.24 3.02 -13.21
C ALA A 309 20.49 2.97 -14.10
N ARG A 310 21.31 4.03 -14.08
CA ARG A 310 22.62 4.06 -14.77
C ARG A 310 23.70 3.19 -14.13
N GLY A 311 23.48 2.69 -12.91
CA GLY A 311 24.46 1.95 -12.12
C GLY A 311 24.53 0.45 -12.42
N ASP A 312 23.61 -0.10 -13.22
CA ASP A 312 23.52 -1.55 -13.48
C ASP A 312 24.03 -1.98 -14.88
N ASP A 313 24.52 -1.04 -15.70
CA ASP A 313 25.08 -1.33 -17.03
C ASP A 313 26.59 -1.62 -17.02
N GLY A 314 27.01 -2.66 -16.29
CA GLY A 314 28.44 -2.81 -15.97
C GLY A 314 29.03 -4.19 -15.73
N ALA A 315 28.57 -5.29 -16.35
CA ALA A 315 29.44 -6.43 -16.66
C ALA A 315 28.79 -7.46 -17.61
N PRO A 316 29.38 -7.80 -18.77
CA PRO A 316 28.99 -8.98 -19.51
C PRO A 316 29.49 -10.24 -18.79
N PRO A 317 28.72 -11.35 -18.73
CA PRO A 317 29.23 -12.60 -18.21
C PRO A 317 30.33 -13.13 -19.14
N ARG A 318 31.57 -13.09 -18.65
CA ARG A 318 32.66 -13.89 -19.22
C ARG A 318 32.37 -15.36 -18.92
N GLY A 319 31.87 -16.11 -19.91
CA GLY A 319 32.30 -17.50 -20.06
C GLY A 319 33.78 -17.54 -20.51
N PRO A 320 34.48 -18.71 -20.51
CA PRO A 320 33.93 -20.07 -20.52
C PRO A 320 34.67 -21.11 -19.61
N ALA A 321 34.14 -22.35 -19.62
CA ALA A 321 34.77 -23.67 -19.37
C ALA A 321 35.44 -23.90 -17.98
N VAL A 322 35.15 -24.96 -17.22
CA VAL A 322 35.03 -26.42 -17.48
C VAL A 322 34.10 -27.01 -16.42
#